data_AF-A0A7V6WIQ3-F1
#
_entry.id   AF-A0A7V6WIQ3-F1
#
_cell.length_a   1.000
_cell.length_b   1.000
_cell.length_c   1.000
_cell.angle_alpha   90.00
_cell.angle_beta   90.00
_cell.angle_gamma   90.00
#
_symmetry.space_group_name_H-M   'P 1'
#
loop_
_entity.id
_entity.type
_entity.pdbx_description
1 polymer ?
#
loop_
_entity_poly.entity_id
_entity_poly.type
_entity_poly.pdbx_seq_one_letter_code
_entity_poly.pdbx_strand_id
1 'polypeptide(L)' 'ASGQGEEGWLTLPYEYRPLPRIEEIVVTVDRQGQLVGQGQVIKVRQSDRFDRTVLVTLQLPKEHLMLVRGFKSLE' A
#
# COMPACT_ATOMS: atom_id res chain seq x y z
N ALA A 1 1.97 24.41 3.00
CA ALA A 1 0.65 23.96 3.49
C ALA A 1 0.65 22.43 3.48
N SER A 2 1.10 21.83 4.58
CA SER A 2 1.08 20.38 4.79
C SER A 2 -0.36 19.98 5.07
N GLY A 3 -1.11 19.66 4.01
CA GLY A 3 -2.50 19.23 4.11
C GLY A 3 -2.58 17.98 4.96
N GLN A 4 -3.02 18.13 6.22
CA GLN A 4 -3.47 17.01 7.04
C GLN A 4 -4.86 16.60 6.50
N GLY A 5 -4.87 15.97 5.33
CA GLY A 5 -6.01 15.16 4.94
C GLY A 5 -6.15 14.03 5.94
N GLU A 6 -7.38 13.67 6.30
CA GLU A 6 -7.60 12.52 7.18
C GLU A 6 -6.92 11.29 6.55
N GLU A 7 -6.15 10.55 7.34
CA GLU A 7 -5.48 9.34 6.89
C GLU A 7 -6.39 8.12 7.06
N GLY A 8 -6.13 7.10 6.25
CA GLY A 8 -6.79 5.81 6.37
C GLY A 8 -5.88 4.66 5.98
N TRP A 9 -6.40 3.46 6.16
CA TRP A 9 -5.65 2.22 5.98
C TRP A 9 -6.24 1.37 4.86
N LEU A 10 -5.39 0.95 3.94
CA LEU A 10 -5.76 0.07 2.83
C LEU A 10 -4.91 -1.20 2.89
N THR A 11 -5.55 -2.37 2.98
CA THR A 11 -4.85 -3.65 2.91
C THR A 11 -4.98 -4.24 1.52
N LEU A 12 -3.85 -4.59 0.91
CA LEU A 12 -3.77 -5.18 -0.42
C LEU A 12 -2.98 -6.50 -0.35
N PRO A 13 -3.32 -7.49 -1.20
CA PRO A 13 -2.44 -8.62 -1.43
C PRO A 13 -1.16 -8.15 -2.13
N TYR A 14 -0.05 -8.79 -1.81
CA TYR A 14 1.26 -8.53 -2.39
C TYR A 14 1.94 -9.85 -2.76
N GLU A 15 2.15 -10.04 -4.05
CA GLU A 15 2.63 -11.30 -4.63
C GLU A 15 4.03 -11.18 -5.23
N TYR A 16 4.75 -10.08 -4.94
CA TYR A 16 6.07 -9.81 -5.50
C TYR A 16 7.20 -10.03 -4.48
N ARG A 17 8.44 -9.97 -4.97
CA ARG A 17 9.68 -9.98 -4.16
C ARG A 17 10.58 -8.82 -4.63
N PRO A 18 11.35 -8.18 -3.74
CA PRO A 18 11.36 -8.39 -2.28
C PRO A 18 10.05 -7.95 -1.63
N LEU A 19 9.81 -8.39 -0.40
CA LEU A 19 8.69 -7.90 0.39
C LEU A 19 9.01 -6.48 0.88
N PRO A 20 8.00 -5.58 0.91
CA PRO A 20 8.21 -4.25 1.44
C PRO A 20 8.49 -4.30 2.94
N ARG A 21 9.16 -3.26 3.45
CA ARG A 21 9.45 -3.08 4.88
C ARG A 21 8.39 -2.21 5.52
N ILE A 22 8.13 -2.43 6.81
CA ILE A 22 7.36 -1.47 7.61
C ILE A 22 8.12 -0.14 7.60
N GLU A 23 7.36 0.96 7.57
CA GLU A 23 7.79 2.36 7.37
C GLU A 23 8.26 2.72 5.95
N GLU A 24 8.35 1.77 5.01
CA GLU A 24 8.70 2.07 3.62
C GLU A 24 7.65 2.96 2.94
N ILE A 25 8.12 3.98 2.22
CA ILE A 25 7.26 4.81 1.37
C ILE A 25 7.19 4.19 -0.02
N VAL A 26 5.96 3.90 -0.44
CA VAL A 26 5.66 3.27 -1.73
C VAL A 26 4.82 4.19 -2.60
N VAL A 27 4.90 3.99 -3.90
CA VAL A 27 4.02 4.65 -4.87
C VAL A 27 2.74 3.86 -5.01
N THR A 28 1.59 4.50 -4.87
CA THR A 28 0.28 3.88 -5.05
C THR A 28 -0.24 4.12 -6.46
N VAL A 29 -0.95 3.12 -6.99
CA VAL A 29 -1.52 3.14 -8.35
C VAL A 29 -2.98 2.71 -8.38
N ASP A 30 -3.70 3.13 -9.40
CA ASP A 30 -5.08 2.72 -9.66
C ASP A 30 -5.15 1.35 -10.40
N ARG A 31 -6.34 0.97 -10.86
CA ARG A 31 -6.56 -0.28 -11.63
C ARG A 31 -5.82 -0.34 -12.96
N GLN A 32 -5.49 0.81 -13.52
CA GLN A 32 -4.83 0.96 -14.81
C GLN A 32 -3.31 1.11 -14.65
N GLY A 33 -2.80 1.04 -13.42
CA GLY A 33 -1.39 1.25 -13.09
C GLY A 33 -0.97 2.72 -13.11
N GLN A 34 -1.91 3.66 -13.18
CA GLN A 34 -1.62 5.10 -13.17
C GLN A 34 -1.28 5.57 -11.75
N LEU A 35 -0.37 6.53 -11.64
CA LEU A 35 0.06 7.09 -10.36
C LEU A 35 -1.11 7.77 -9.65
N VAL A 36 -1.34 7.38 -8.39
CA VAL A 36 -2.33 8.03 -7.51
C VAL A 36 -1.62 8.90 -6.47
N GLY A 37 -0.54 8.39 -5.88
CA GLY A 37 0.22 9.13 -4.88
C GLY A 37 1.24 8.27 -4.16
N GLN A 38 1.44 8.58 -2.88
CA GLN A 38 2.32 7.82 -1.98
C GLN A 38 1.52 7.22 -0.82
N GLY A 39 2.04 6.14 -0.25
CA GLY A 39 1.56 5.56 1.00
C GLY A 39 2.71 4.99 1.81
N GLN A 40 2.53 4.88 3.11
CA GLN A 40 3.52 4.27 4.01
C GLN A 40 3.08 2.85 4.37
N VAL A 41 3.99 1.89 4.28
CA VAL A 41 3.73 0.52 4.73
C VAL A 41 3.71 0.49 6.25
N ILE A 42 2.57 0.17 6.85
CA ILE A 42 2.44 0.09 8.31
C ILE A 42 2.33 -1.34 8.83
N LYS A 43 2.06 -2.30 7.94
CA LYS A 43 1.89 -3.70 8.32
C LYS A 43 2.20 -4.63 7.16
N VAL A 44 2.95 -5.68 7.43
CA VAL A 44 3.19 -6.79 6.50
C VAL A 44 2.81 -8.07 7.22
N ARG A 45 1.75 -8.74 6.77
CA ARG A 45 1.26 -9.99 7.37
C ARG A 45 1.51 -11.16 6.44
N GLN A 46 2.16 -12.17 6.99
CA GLN A 46 2.37 -13.47 6.37
C GLN A 46 1.80 -14.53 7.30
N SER A 47 1.08 -15.50 6.74
CA SER A 47 0.57 -16.65 7.49
C SER A 47 0.41 -17.82 6.53
N ASP A 48 0.68 -19.03 7.00
CA ASP A 48 0.46 -20.26 6.23
C ASP A 48 -1.01 -20.42 5.81
N ARG A 49 -1.94 -19.79 6.55
CA ARG A 49 -3.38 -19.76 6.22
C ARG A 49 -3.72 -18.89 5.00
N PHE A 50 -2.81 -18.02 4.55
CA PHE A 50 -3.06 -17.10 3.44
C PHE A 50 -2.61 -17.66 2.09
N ASP A 51 -2.39 -18.97 1.99
CA ASP A 51 -1.87 -19.62 0.78
C ASP A 51 -0.66 -18.87 0.19
N ARG A 52 0.31 -18.56 1.04
CA ARG A 52 1.54 -17.79 0.73
C ARG A 52 1.33 -16.35 0.24
N THR A 53 0.08 -15.87 0.20
CA THR A 53 -0.23 -14.47 -0.14
C THR A 53 0.12 -13.56 1.03
N VAL A 54 0.97 -12.56 0.78
CA VAL A 54 1.31 -11.55 1.78
C VAL A 54 0.25 -10.46 1.75
N LEU A 55 -0.22 -10.02 2.91
CA LEU A 55 -1.11 -8.87 3.03
C LEU A 55 -0.31 -7.67 3.53
N VAL A 56 -0.34 -6.58 2.77
CA VAL A 56 0.35 -5.33 3.10
C VAL A 56 -0.69 -4.26 3.38
N THR A 57 -0.59 -3.61 4.55
CA THR A 57 -1.44 -2.47 4.90
C THR A 57 -0.65 -1.19 4.71
N LEU A 58 -1.21 -0.28 3.92
CA LEU A 58 -0.70 1.05 3.66
C LEU A 58 -1.49 2.10 4.46
N GLN A 59 -0.81 3.11 4.96
CA GLN A 59 -1.37 4.37 5.44
C GLN A 59 -1.26 5.42 4.33
N LEU A 60 -2.38 6.05 3.98
CA LEU A 60 -2.47 7.03 2.89
C LEU A 60 -3.69 7.95 3.10
N PRO A 61 -3.79 9.09 2.39
CA PRO A 61 -4.96 9.98 2.47
C PRO A 61 -6.28 9.24 2.23
N LYS A 62 -7.33 9.51 3.04
CA LYS A 62 -8.63 8.84 2.94
C LYS A 62 -9.26 8.94 1.54
N GLU A 63 -9.07 10.07 0.88
CA GLU A 63 -9.54 10.31 -0.49
C GLU A 63 -8.99 9.29 -1.51
N HIS A 64 -7.83 8.70 -1.23
CA HIS A 64 -7.20 7.70 -2.11
C HIS A 64 -7.67 6.26 -1.84
N LEU A 65 -8.34 5.96 -0.72
CA LEU A 65 -8.73 4.58 -0.35
C LEU A 65 -9.61 3.89 -1.41
N MET A 66 -10.50 4.65 -2.04
CA MET A 66 -11.40 4.13 -3.07
C MET A 66 -10.76 4.06 -4.46
N LEU A 67 -9.61 4.72 -4.65
CA LEU A 67 -8.91 4.82 -5.94
C LEU A 67 -7.75 3.81 -6.03
N VAL A 68 -6.94 3.70 -4.98
CA VAL A 68 -5.74 2.85 -4.97
C VAL A 68 -6.11 1.38 -5.07
N ARG A 69 -5.49 0.67 -6.01
CA ARG A 69 -5.66 -0.77 -6.22
C ARG A 69 -4.35 -1.54 -6.33
N GLY A 70 -3.22 -0.84 -6.32
CA GLY A 70 -1.90 -1.45 -6.24
C GLY A 70 -0.88 -0.48 -5.68
N PHE A 71 0.34 -0.96 -5.47
CA PHE A 71 1.48 -0.13 -5.16
C PHE A 71 2.76 -0.77 -5.70
N LYS A 72 3.81 0.03 -5.79
CA LYS A 72 5.16 -0.39 -6.17
C LYS A 72 6.17 0.27 -5.25
N SER A 73 7.24 -0.45 -4.90
CA SER A 73 8.39 0.15 -4.22
C SER A 73 9.03 1.20 -5.12
N LEU A 74 9.53 2.26 -4.51
CA LEU A 74 10.44 3.20 -5.16
C LEU A 74 11.78 2.46 -5.29
N GLU A 75 12.22 2.18 -6.51
CA GLU A 75 13.52 1.54 -6.77
C GLU A 75 14.69 2.29 -6.14
#